data_AF-A0A9P9G5R6-F1
#
_entry.id   AF-A0A9P9G5R6-F1
#
_cell.length_a   1.000
_cell.length_b   1.000
_cell.length_c   1.000
_cell.angle_alpha   90.00
_cell.angle_beta   90.00
_cell.angle_gamma   90.00
#
_symmetry.space_group_name_H-M   'P 1'
#
loop_
_entity.id
_entity.type
_entity.pdbx_description
1 polymer ?
#
loop_
_entity_poly.entity_id
_entity_poly.type
_entity_poly.pdbx_seq_one_letter_code
_entity_poly.pdbx_strand_id
1 'polypeptide(L)'
;MASTIVAEISRIDLQDLSVPPAASITNVRHLSSYNWIERPTPTIAVPGSPRLWSAPKVSRQLNKDSGLVYIDQNGARHPGSPIEPLFRALYMMNPSFDIRSVDVVTDRNNIRKLLSFVNPNLTPNELEPFTIGIEITGTTAIFCREETAASRTIGPLEFRGFGHEFEKAYTINQINGSTGHHRIISYQLGDLNFIVRYEADGYVAADIMTQFPGSEKPEDDHLSSMMGTLSLSSTSNALKVTPTPVELTVKKEGRTIPLESILEIKTRTSSKRLPIHEVAPQLWVSQTFKLVRAYHNRGKFQAPLVENVAAQVKRWEELNQMYLKELAALIKKISDVVKRSGGKATVRYDGGNKLLVCRADRKEMLPNVLYSKWDDRSDSQAAANVDHDAEGENASRAADQAETKASGECPAATKGTYETYGDVPYSEVISNGVDNGFRQFFRRMPTQLSQYHVLCDTLDSLAIDVIEGRTIRDVMDDMRRGKSDWDPDERREIEGLKSIARDSAFRLLYMFLQSDVGNSNMAYNATLFVVSHSRIFKYRTRKMVREAFTERFPISGKQRTGLDKWPVKDSSLAGSQEDDVTTEAEEDVYFDSDSSF
;
A
#
# COMPACT_ATOMS: atom_id res chain seq x y z
N MET A 1 17.66 -9.89 30.73
CA MET A 1 16.63 -10.69 31.44
C MET A 1 15.80 -11.41 30.40
N ALA A 2 15.48 -12.68 30.62
CA ALA A 2 14.78 -13.51 29.63
C ALA A 2 13.32 -13.05 29.50
N SER A 3 12.92 -12.68 28.29
CA SER A 3 11.52 -12.40 27.94
C SER A 3 10.71 -13.69 28.08
N THR A 4 9.62 -13.68 28.86
CA THR A 4 8.75 -14.85 29.03
C THR A 4 7.59 -14.79 28.03
N ILE A 5 7.40 -15.84 27.24
CA ILE A 5 6.23 -15.97 26.37
C ILE A 5 5.00 -16.18 27.26
N VAL A 6 4.02 -15.29 27.14
CA VAL A 6 2.76 -15.34 27.91
C VAL A 6 1.57 -15.83 27.09
N ALA A 7 1.65 -15.71 25.76
CA ALA A 7 0.66 -16.30 24.86
C ALA A 7 1.24 -16.51 23.46
N GLU A 8 0.66 -17.46 22.75
CA GLU A 8 0.77 -17.58 21.30
C GLU A 8 -0.61 -17.31 20.70
N ILE A 9 -0.66 -16.52 19.63
CA ILE A 9 -1.90 -16.19 18.90
C ILE A 9 -1.74 -16.72 17.48
N SER A 10 -2.44 -17.80 17.16
CA SER A 10 -2.44 -18.36 15.80
C SER A 10 -3.51 -17.71 14.93
N ARG A 11 -3.35 -17.78 13.60
CA ARG A 11 -4.41 -17.37 12.66
C ARG A 11 -5.71 -18.16 12.83
N ILE A 12 -5.60 -19.44 13.19
CA ILE A 12 -6.78 -20.31 13.37
C ILE A 12 -7.60 -19.82 14.56
N ASP A 13 -6.94 -19.36 15.63
CA ASP A 13 -7.65 -18.83 16.81
C ASP A 13 -8.50 -17.58 16.50
N LEU A 14 -8.33 -16.95 15.34
CA LEU A 14 -9.10 -15.78 14.92
C LEU A 14 -10.41 -16.16 14.22
N GLN A 15 -10.54 -17.40 13.73
CA GLN A 15 -11.72 -17.88 13.01
C GLN A 15 -12.92 -18.13 13.94
N ASP A 16 -12.64 -18.42 15.21
CA ASP A 16 -13.66 -18.72 16.24
C ASP A 16 -14.10 -17.49 17.05
N LEU A 17 -13.55 -16.31 16.76
CA LEU A 17 -13.89 -15.08 17.50
C LEU A 17 -15.24 -14.52 17.06
N SER A 18 -15.98 -13.93 18.01
CA SER A 18 -17.13 -13.10 17.69
C SER A 18 -16.65 -11.87 16.91
N VAL A 19 -16.83 -11.95 15.60
CA VAL A 19 -16.37 -10.97 14.63
C VAL A 19 -17.50 -9.98 14.33
N PRO A 20 -17.22 -8.67 14.22
CA PRO A 20 -18.24 -7.70 13.86
C PRO A 20 -18.86 -7.99 12.48
N PRO A 21 -20.14 -7.64 12.25
CA PRO A 21 -20.84 -7.94 11.00
C PRO A 21 -20.16 -7.32 9.77
N ALA A 22 -19.46 -6.19 9.94
CA ALA A 22 -18.56 -5.58 8.96
C ALA A 22 -17.37 -4.94 9.68
N ALA A 23 -16.23 -4.86 9.01
CA ALA A 23 -15.04 -4.16 9.46
C ALA A 23 -14.69 -3.06 8.45
N SER A 24 -15.43 -1.96 8.54
CA SER A 24 -15.17 -0.74 7.77
C SER A 24 -14.65 0.36 8.68
N ILE A 25 -13.78 1.21 8.14
CA ILE A 25 -13.36 2.42 8.82
C ILE A 25 -14.48 3.46 8.73
N THR A 26 -14.91 3.99 9.87
CA THR A 26 -15.97 5.02 9.97
C THR A 26 -15.56 6.14 10.92
N ASN A 27 -16.33 7.23 10.96
CA ASN A 27 -16.11 8.34 11.89
C ASN A 27 -14.69 8.95 11.83
N VAL A 28 -14.10 9.01 10.63
CA VAL A 28 -12.75 9.53 10.42
C VAL A 28 -12.68 11.02 10.75
N ARG A 29 -11.73 11.41 11.60
CA ARG A 29 -11.47 12.81 11.97
C ARG A 29 -9.98 13.07 12.01
N HIS A 30 -9.56 14.23 11.53
CA HIS A 30 -8.21 14.71 11.78
C HIS A 30 -8.14 15.31 13.19
N LEU A 31 -7.21 14.82 14.01
CA LEU A 31 -7.02 15.31 15.38
C LEU A 31 -5.90 16.35 15.45
N SER A 32 -4.73 16.00 14.91
CA SER A 32 -3.54 16.86 14.95
C SER A 32 -2.49 16.37 13.95
N SER A 33 -1.38 17.10 13.85
CA SER A 33 -0.23 16.73 13.04
C SER A 33 1.02 17.40 13.57
N TYR A 34 2.19 16.98 13.08
CA TYR A 34 3.45 17.65 13.34
C TYR A 34 4.49 17.38 12.24
N ASN A 35 5.49 18.25 12.15
CA ASN A 35 6.72 17.95 11.41
C ASN A 35 7.88 17.75 12.37
N TRP A 36 8.78 16.83 12.05
CA TRP A 36 10.13 16.86 12.60
C TRP A 36 10.94 17.98 11.97
N ILE A 37 11.69 18.71 12.80
CA ILE A 37 12.57 19.79 12.39
C ILE A 37 14.02 19.37 12.63
N GLU A 38 14.87 19.50 11.61
CA GLU A 38 16.29 19.17 11.70
C GLU A 38 17.00 20.10 12.69
N ARG A 39 17.29 19.58 13.88
CA ARG A 39 17.97 20.27 14.98
C ARG A 39 18.72 19.26 15.87
N PRO A 40 19.75 19.72 16.61
CA PRO A 40 20.44 18.87 17.58
C PRO A 40 19.53 18.36 18.71
N THR A 41 18.52 19.13 19.09
CA THR A 41 17.48 18.74 20.05
C THR A 41 16.26 18.20 19.29
N PRO A 42 15.66 17.07 19.72
CA PRO A 42 14.38 16.58 19.20
C PRO A 42 13.36 17.71 19.22
N THR A 43 12.96 18.15 18.03
CA THR A 43 12.09 19.33 17.87
C THR A 43 10.99 19.00 16.87
N ILE A 44 9.75 19.26 17.26
CA ILE A 44 8.58 19.17 16.38
C ILE A 44 7.89 20.52 16.21
N ALA A 45 7.33 20.75 15.03
CA ALA A 45 6.43 21.87 14.73
C ALA A 45 4.98 21.36 14.67
N VAL A 46 4.06 22.02 15.36
CA VAL A 46 2.64 21.64 15.51
C VAL A 46 1.75 22.84 15.11
N PRO A 47 0.72 22.65 14.25
CA PRO A 47 0.33 21.40 13.58
C PRO A 47 1.35 20.92 12.54
N GLY A 48 2.37 21.72 12.25
CA GLY A 48 3.21 21.47 11.11
C GLY A 48 2.46 21.72 9.79
N SER A 49 3.05 21.31 8.67
CA SER A 49 2.40 21.26 7.36
C SER A 49 3.11 20.20 6.50
N PRO A 50 2.36 19.33 5.80
CA PRO A 50 2.94 18.46 4.78
C PRO A 50 3.51 19.30 3.65
N ARG A 51 4.32 18.66 2.79
CA ARG A 51 4.90 19.34 1.62
C ARG A 51 3.83 19.65 0.58
N LEU A 52 3.91 20.82 -0.05
CA LEU A 52 2.99 21.20 -1.11
C LEU A 52 3.37 20.47 -2.40
N TRP A 53 2.42 19.77 -3.01
CA TRP A 53 2.58 19.19 -4.35
C TRP A 53 2.90 20.28 -5.38
N SER A 54 4.02 20.13 -6.07
CA SER A 54 4.48 21.08 -7.09
C SER A 54 5.26 20.34 -8.18
N ALA A 55 4.51 19.71 -9.09
CA ALA A 55 5.10 18.99 -10.21
C ALA A 55 5.83 19.96 -11.17
N PRO A 56 7.12 19.74 -11.49
CA PRO A 56 7.82 20.52 -12.50
C PRO A 56 7.16 20.41 -13.88
N LYS A 57 7.09 21.52 -14.61
CA LYS A 57 6.54 21.56 -15.98
C LYS A 57 7.38 20.80 -17.01
N VAL A 58 8.66 20.58 -16.70
CA VAL A 58 9.61 19.93 -17.61
C VAL A 58 10.13 18.67 -16.92
N SER A 59 10.05 17.53 -17.63
CA SER A 59 10.62 16.26 -17.18
C SER A 59 12.13 16.40 -17.01
N ARG A 60 12.62 16.05 -15.81
CA ARG A 60 14.04 16.02 -15.48
C ARG A 60 14.42 14.60 -15.06
N GLN A 61 15.66 14.22 -15.33
CA GLN A 61 16.23 13.00 -14.80
C GLN A 61 16.71 13.29 -13.37
N LEU A 62 16.20 12.53 -12.41
CA LEU A 62 16.57 12.67 -11.00
C LEU A 62 17.75 11.76 -10.66
N ASN A 63 18.50 12.16 -9.65
CA ASN A 63 19.54 11.34 -9.06
C ASN A 63 18.91 10.19 -8.28
N LYS A 64 19.69 9.11 -8.11
CA LYS A 64 19.34 7.99 -7.23
C LYS A 64 19.24 8.48 -5.78
N ASP A 65 18.38 7.83 -5.01
CA ASP A 65 18.30 8.08 -3.57
C ASP A 65 19.66 7.81 -2.92
N SER A 66 20.08 8.71 -2.03
CA SER A 66 21.38 8.64 -1.37
C SER A 66 21.35 9.32 0.00
N GLY A 67 22.31 8.96 0.84
CA GLY A 67 22.47 9.56 2.17
C GLY A 67 21.57 8.94 3.24
N LEU A 68 21.35 9.67 4.32
CA LEU A 68 20.60 9.20 5.48
C LEU A 68 19.10 9.21 5.18
N VAL A 69 18.47 8.05 5.35
CA VAL A 69 17.02 7.83 5.25
C VAL A 69 16.52 7.25 6.57
N TYR A 70 15.40 7.77 7.04
CA TYR A 70 14.73 7.25 8.23
C TYR A 70 13.84 6.07 7.86
N ILE A 71 13.95 4.97 8.61
CA ILE A 71 13.00 3.85 8.56
C ILE A 71 11.88 4.13 9.57
N ASP A 72 12.26 4.59 10.76
CA ASP A 72 11.37 5.15 11.76
C ASP A 72 11.96 6.47 12.27
N GLN A 73 11.48 7.58 11.72
CA GLN A 73 11.98 8.91 12.09
C GLN A 73 11.70 9.25 13.57
N ASN A 74 10.60 8.72 14.13
CA ASN A 74 10.24 8.99 15.51
C ASN A 74 11.16 8.22 16.46
N GLY A 75 11.40 6.94 16.20
CA GLY A 75 12.37 6.13 16.93
C GLY A 75 13.80 6.63 16.78
N ALA A 76 14.18 7.17 15.61
CA ALA A 76 15.52 7.70 15.39
C ALA A 76 15.76 9.01 16.15
N ARG A 77 14.78 9.93 16.14
CA ARG A 77 14.92 11.25 16.76
C ARG A 77 14.57 11.25 18.25
N HIS A 78 13.70 10.36 18.71
CA HIS A 78 13.28 10.27 20.10
C HIS A 78 13.17 8.81 20.58
N PRO A 79 14.28 8.06 20.62
CA PRO A 79 14.28 6.61 20.90
C PRO A 79 13.75 6.25 22.29
N GLY A 80 13.82 7.17 23.26
CA GLY A 80 13.30 6.94 24.61
C GLY A 80 11.77 6.96 24.69
N SER A 81 11.10 7.65 23.76
CA SER A 81 9.64 7.74 23.72
C SER A 81 9.15 8.06 22.30
N PRO A 82 9.24 7.12 21.35
CA PRO A 82 8.93 7.38 19.93
C PRO A 82 7.48 7.84 19.69
N ILE A 83 6.57 7.56 20.63
CA ILE A 83 5.16 7.93 20.52
C ILE A 83 4.79 9.22 21.25
N GLU A 84 5.66 9.79 22.11
CA GLU A 84 5.40 11.08 22.79
C GLU A 84 5.03 12.23 21.82
N PRO A 85 5.68 12.41 20.65
CA PRO A 85 5.33 13.48 19.72
C PRO A 85 3.85 13.49 19.32
N LEU A 86 3.23 12.30 19.21
CA LEU A 86 1.80 12.15 18.92
C LEU A 86 0.96 12.85 20.00
N PHE A 87 1.19 12.51 21.26
CA PHE A 87 0.43 13.04 22.38
C PHE A 87 0.70 14.53 22.60
N ARG A 88 1.95 14.98 22.45
CA ARG A 88 2.30 16.40 22.56
C ARG A 88 1.60 17.24 21.50
N ALA A 89 1.58 16.77 20.25
CA ALA A 89 0.85 17.46 19.17
C ALA A 89 -0.67 17.48 19.43
N LEU A 90 -1.24 16.34 19.85
CA LEU A 90 -2.65 16.20 20.17
C LEU A 90 -3.09 17.18 21.25
N TYR A 91 -2.43 17.19 22.41
CA TYR A 91 -2.82 18.06 23.53
C TYR A 91 -2.45 19.53 23.32
N MET A 92 -1.50 19.84 22.44
CA MET A 92 -1.24 21.22 22.06
C MET A 92 -2.38 21.80 21.21
N MET A 93 -2.97 20.98 20.32
CA MET A 93 -4.08 21.41 19.47
C MET A 93 -5.45 21.27 20.15
N ASN A 94 -5.60 20.26 21.01
CA ASN A 94 -6.82 19.97 21.75
C ASN A 94 -6.50 19.63 23.22
N PRO A 95 -6.27 20.65 24.08
CA PRO A 95 -5.90 20.44 25.48
C PRO A 95 -6.93 19.67 26.31
N SER A 96 -8.19 19.67 25.88
CA SER A 96 -9.34 19.03 26.52
C SER A 96 -9.69 17.67 25.90
N PHE A 97 -8.88 17.13 24.98
CA PHE A 97 -9.15 15.83 24.38
C PHE A 97 -9.23 14.75 25.47
N ASP A 98 -10.30 13.95 25.43
CA ASP A 98 -10.45 12.81 26.35
C ASP A 98 -9.87 11.55 25.71
N ILE A 99 -8.70 11.15 26.19
CA ILE A 99 -8.02 9.96 25.68
C ILE A 99 -8.64 8.66 26.21
N ARG A 100 -9.45 8.71 27.28
CA ARG A 100 -10.05 7.52 27.90
C ARG A 100 -11.13 6.88 27.02
N SER A 101 -11.66 7.63 26.05
CA SER A 101 -12.59 7.11 25.04
C SER A 101 -11.89 6.42 23.86
N VAL A 102 -10.56 6.30 23.89
CA VAL A 102 -9.76 5.67 22.84
C VAL A 102 -9.34 4.28 23.30
N ASP A 103 -9.62 3.27 22.46
CA ASP A 103 -9.27 1.88 22.75
C ASP A 103 -7.83 1.57 22.30
N VAL A 104 -7.41 2.11 21.15
CA VAL A 104 -6.10 1.80 20.56
C VAL A 104 -5.41 3.06 20.02
N VAL A 105 -4.18 3.31 20.47
CA VAL A 105 -3.27 4.31 19.87
C VAL A 105 -2.16 3.57 19.15
N THR A 106 -1.94 3.84 17.87
CA THR A 106 -0.97 3.08 17.06
C THR A 106 -0.41 3.87 15.87
N ASP A 107 0.56 3.27 15.20
CA ASP A 107 1.11 3.72 13.93
C ASP A 107 0.50 2.94 12.76
N ARG A 108 0.38 3.58 11.59
CA ARG A 108 -0.03 2.93 10.33
C ARG A 108 0.79 1.66 10.06
N ASN A 109 2.11 1.71 10.30
CA ASN A 109 3.01 0.58 10.09
C ASN A 109 2.62 -0.66 10.92
N ASN A 110 2.24 -0.47 12.19
CA ASN A 110 1.81 -1.58 13.05
C ASN A 110 0.52 -2.24 12.53
N ILE A 111 -0.46 -1.43 12.10
CA ILE A 111 -1.69 -1.96 11.50
C ILE A 111 -1.38 -2.72 10.21
N ARG A 112 -0.48 -2.20 9.35
CA ARG A 112 -0.06 -2.89 8.12
C ARG A 112 0.63 -4.23 8.39
N LYS A 113 1.51 -4.30 9.39
CA LYS A 113 2.18 -5.55 9.80
C LYS A 113 1.17 -6.59 10.29
N LEU A 114 0.24 -6.18 11.16
CA LEU A 114 -0.83 -7.06 11.64
C LEU A 114 -1.81 -7.47 10.53
N LEU A 115 -2.12 -6.56 9.60
CA LEU A 115 -2.95 -6.86 8.43
C LEU A 115 -2.28 -7.86 7.49
N SER A 116 -0.97 -7.72 7.26
CA SER A 116 -0.18 -8.68 6.47
C SER A 116 -0.08 -10.03 7.18
N PHE A 117 -0.05 -10.04 8.51
CA PHE A 117 -0.11 -11.28 9.28
C PHE A 117 -1.44 -12.02 9.08
N VAL A 118 -2.59 -11.34 9.10
CA VAL A 118 -3.91 -11.99 8.90
C VAL A 118 -4.20 -12.27 7.42
N ASN A 119 -3.67 -11.47 6.50
CA ASN A 119 -3.82 -11.68 5.05
C ASN A 119 -2.46 -11.93 4.37
N PRO A 120 -2.04 -13.21 4.28
CA PRO A 120 -0.78 -13.57 3.63
C PRO A 120 -0.70 -13.18 2.15
N ASN A 121 -1.83 -12.97 1.48
CA ASN A 121 -1.85 -12.62 0.05
C ASN A 121 -1.40 -11.17 -0.21
N LEU A 122 -1.33 -10.33 0.83
CA LEU A 122 -0.80 -8.96 0.71
C LEU A 122 0.73 -8.93 0.62
N THR A 123 1.39 -10.03 0.98
CA THR A 123 2.84 -10.20 0.87
C THR A 123 3.13 -11.34 -0.10
N PRO A 124 3.48 -11.04 -1.36
CA PRO A 124 3.87 -12.07 -2.32
C PRO A 124 5.09 -12.89 -1.87
N ASN A 125 5.93 -12.29 -1.01
CA ASN A 125 7.06 -12.93 -0.35
C ASN A 125 6.72 -13.32 1.09
N GLU A 126 7.61 -14.06 1.76
CA GLU A 126 7.48 -14.30 3.20
C GLU A 126 7.43 -12.97 3.97
N LEU A 127 6.43 -12.82 4.84
CA LEU A 127 6.30 -11.64 5.69
C LEU A 127 7.51 -11.57 6.60
N GLU A 128 8.18 -10.41 6.59
CA GLU A 128 9.36 -10.21 7.43
C GLU A 128 9.01 -10.27 8.91
N PRO A 129 9.95 -10.77 9.74
CA PRO A 129 9.83 -10.69 11.18
C PRO A 129 9.61 -9.25 11.65
N PHE A 130 8.71 -9.06 12.60
CA PHE A 130 8.46 -7.74 13.15
C PHE A 130 8.19 -7.79 14.65
N THR A 131 8.44 -6.66 15.29
CA THR A 131 8.22 -6.46 16.72
C THR A 131 7.34 -5.23 16.93
N ILE A 132 6.36 -5.35 17.82
CA ILE A 132 5.48 -4.25 18.23
C ILE A 132 5.48 -4.19 19.75
N GLY A 133 5.83 -3.02 20.27
CA GLY A 133 5.71 -2.77 21.68
C GLY A 133 4.27 -2.47 22.07
N ILE A 134 3.77 -3.05 23.18
CA ILE A 134 2.43 -2.74 23.70
C ILE A 134 2.47 -2.35 25.18
N GLU A 135 1.77 -1.27 25.51
CA GLU A 135 1.49 -0.82 26.87
C GLU A 135 0.00 -0.52 27.06
N ILE A 136 -0.59 -0.99 28.16
CA ILE A 136 -1.98 -0.72 28.54
C ILE A 136 -1.99 0.37 29.60
N THR A 137 -2.69 1.47 29.32
CA THR A 137 -2.90 2.60 30.26
C THR A 137 -4.40 2.82 30.40
N GLY A 138 -4.93 2.57 31.61
CA GLY A 138 -6.38 2.56 31.84
C GLY A 138 -7.07 1.51 30.96
N THR A 139 -7.91 1.97 30.03
CA THR A 139 -8.60 1.15 29.01
C THR A 139 -7.91 1.17 27.65
N THR A 140 -6.93 2.05 27.44
CA THR A 140 -6.30 2.26 26.14
C THR A 140 -5.07 1.37 25.97
N ALA A 141 -4.95 0.74 24.80
CA ALA A 141 -3.77 0.02 24.38
C ALA A 141 -2.90 0.89 23.45
N ILE A 142 -1.64 1.10 23.82
CA ILE A 142 -0.67 1.88 23.08
C ILE A 142 0.28 0.92 22.36
N PHE A 143 0.23 0.92 21.03
CA PHE A 143 1.06 0.10 20.15
C PHE A 143 2.19 0.98 19.58
N CYS A 144 3.41 0.74 20.01
CA CYS A 144 4.60 1.45 19.55
C CYS A 144 5.36 0.60 18.52
N ARG A 145 5.69 1.21 17.37
CA ARG A 145 6.57 0.61 16.38
C ARG A 145 7.94 0.31 17.01
N GLU A 146 8.48 -0.88 16.74
CA GLU A 146 9.85 -1.25 17.08
C GLU A 146 10.56 -1.80 15.85
N GLU A 147 11.54 -1.05 15.36
CA GLU A 147 12.39 -1.44 14.22
C GLU A 147 13.76 -1.92 14.70
N THR A 148 14.34 -2.87 13.98
CA THR A 148 15.72 -3.33 14.19
C THR A 148 16.73 -2.20 13.92
N ALA A 149 16.39 -1.31 12.99
CA ALA A 149 17.13 -0.08 12.70
C ALA A 149 16.16 1.08 12.46
N ALA A 150 16.38 2.21 13.13
CA ALA A 150 15.54 3.40 12.96
C ALA A 150 15.90 4.24 11.72
N SER A 151 17.10 4.04 11.16
CA SER A 151 17.59 4.73 9.97
C SER A 151 18.59 3.87 9.21
N ARG A 152 18.80 4.19 7.93
CA ARG A 152 19.87 3.63 7.11
C ARG A 152 20.56 4.70 6.29
N THR A 153 21.80 4.43 5.91
CA THR A 153 22.54 5.28 4.97
C THR A 153 22.66 4.56 3.65
N ILE A 154 22.13 5.16 2.58
CA ILE A 154 22.24 4.64 1.22
C ILE A 154 23.59 5.11 0.66
N GLY A 155 24.46 4.15 0.38
CA GLY A 155 25.80 4.42 -0.14
C GLY A 155 25.81 4.95 -1.58
N PRO A 156 26.89 5.63 -2.04
CA PRO A 156 26.96 6.18 -3.40
C PRO A 156 26.84 5.15 -4.53
N LEU A 157 27.14 3.88 -4.25
CA LEU A 157 27.05 2.76 -5.20
C LEU A 157 25.82 1.87 -4.94
N GLU A 158 25.06 2.12 -3.87
CA GLU A 158 23.87 1.35 -3.52
C GLU A 158 22.66 1.94 -4.23
N PHE A 159 21.87 1.09 -4.89
CA PHE A 159 20.62 1.53 -5.53
C PHE A 159 19.43 1.11 -4.68
N ARG A 160 18.63 2.09 -4.24
CA ARG A 160 17.37 1.87 -3.51
C ARG A 160 16.14 2.47 -4.18
N GLY A 161 16.34 3.19 -5.28
CA GLY A 161 15.26 3.85 -6.01
C GLY A 161 15.54 5.34 -6.25
N PHE A 162 14.44 6.04 -6.49
CA PHE A 162 14.40 7.47 -6.79
C PHE A 162 13.29 8.17 -5.99
N GLY A 163 12.71 7.51 -4.98
CA GLY A 163 11.50 7.94 -4.28
C GLY A 163 11.73 9.21 -3.49
N HIS A 164 12.79 9.23 -2.67
CA HIS A 164 13.11 10.38 -1.83
C HIS A 164 13.54 11.60 -2.66
N GLU A 165 14.35 11.40 -3.70
CA GLU A 165 14.72 12.48 -4.61
C GLU A 165 13.52 12.97 -5.44
N PHE A 166 12.59 12.08 -5.79
CA PHE A 166 11.33 12.45 -6.43
C PHE A 166 10.48 13.33 -5.52
N GLU A 167 10.25 12.93 -4.28
CA GLU A 167 9.50 13.75 -3.32
C GLU A 167 10.15 15.12 -3.14
N LYS A 168 11.48 15.21 -2.99
CA LYS A 168 12.19 16.49 -2.88
C LYS A 168 12.00 17.36 -4.13
N ALA A 169 11.99 16.77 -5.32
CA ALA A 169 11.89 17.50 -6.58
C ALA A 169 10.45 17.89 -6.97
N TYR A 170 9.44 17.14 -6.51
CA TYR A 170 8.03 17.30 -6.87
C TYR A 170 7.17 17.89 -5.75
N THR A 171 7.77 18.23 -4.61
CA THR A 171 7.07 18.87 -3.50
C THR A 171 7.89 20.01 -2.89
N ILE A 172 7.22 20.94 -2.22
CA ILE A 172 7.84 22.12 -1.60
C ILE A 172 7.59 22.10 -0.10
N ASN A 173 8.67 22.10 0.68
CA ASN A 173 8.60 22.26 2.14
C ASN A 173 7.88 23.56 2.50
N GLN A 174 6.88 23.47 3.36
CA GLN A 174 6.13 24.62 3.87
C GLN A 174 6.70 25.15 5.19
N ILE A 175 7.59 24.37 5.83
CA ILE A 175 8.24 24.68 7.09
C ILE A 175 9.74 24.49 6.91
N ASN A 176 10.51 25.47 7.37
CA ASN A 176 11.96 25.43 7.24
C ASN A 176 12.57 24.32 8.12
N GLY A 177 13.51 23.57 7.55
CA GLY A 177 14.15 22.45 8.23
C GLY A 177 13.26 21.23 8.44
N SER A 178 12.08 21.16 7.80
CA SER A 178 11.22 19.98 7.93
C SER A 178 11.83 18.73 7.27
N THR A 179 11.81 17.60 7.98
CA THR A 179 12.33 16.31 7.48
C THR A 179 11.30 15.20 7.37
N GLY A 180 10.05 15.45 7.72
CA GLY A 180 8.94 14.49 7.65
C GLY A 180 7.71 15.07 8.32
N HIS A 181 6.52 14.77 7.79
CA HIS A 181 5.24 15.25 8.31
C HIS A 181 4.39 14.07 8.76
N HIS A 182 3.93 14.11 10.01
CA HIS A 182 3.16 13.05 10.63
C HIS A 182 1.77 13.57 10.94
N ARG A 183 0.74 12.85 10.48
CA ARG A 183 -0.66 13.13 10.76
C ARG A 183 -1.20 12.18 11.81
N ILE A 184 -2.15 12.68 12.58
CA ILE A 184 -2.81 11.96 13.67
C ILE A 184 -4.31 12.04 13.41
N ILE A 185 -4.90 10.91 13.06
CA ILE A 185 -6.33 10.78 12.78
C ILE A 185 -6.97 9.86 13.82
N SER A 186 -8.27 10.03 14.02
CA SER A 186 -9.09 9.05 14.73
C SER A 186 -10.13 8.46 13.81
N TYR A 187 -10.47 7.21 14.04
CA TYR A 187 -11.60 6.56 13.38
C TYR A 187 -12.07 5.36 14.20
N GLN A 188 -13.22 4.80 13.83
CA GLN A 188 -13.74 3.58 14.39
C GLN A 188 -13.53 2.42 13.41
N LEU A 189 -13.07 1.27 13.90
CA LEU A 189 -12.95 0.02 13.14
C LEU A 189 -13.49 -1.13 13.99
N GLY A 190 -14.58 -1.74 13.52
CA GLY A 190 -15.34 -2.67 14.34
C GLY A 190 -15.95 -1.94 15.55
N ASP A 191 -15.71 -2.47 16.75
CA ASP A 191 -16.14 -1.89 18.03
C ASP A 191 -15.07 -1.02 18.70
N LEU A 192 -13.91 -0.82 18.06
CA LEU A 192 -12.77 -0.13 18.64
C LEU A 192 -12.60 1.29 18.08
N ASN A 193 -12.30 2.23 18.98
CA ASN A 193 -11.91 3.60 18.66
C ASN A 193 -10.38 3.72 18.56
N PHE A 194 -9.91 4.12 17.38
CA PHE A 194 -8.49 4.24 17.08
C PHE A 194 -8.03 5.70 17.08
N ILE A 195 -6.79 5.92 17.53
CA ILE A 195 -5.93 7.00 17.08
C ILE A 195 -4.78 6.37 16.26
N VAL A 196 -4.58 6.86 15.04
CA VAL A 196 -3.56 6.38 14.12
C VAL A 196 -2.65 7.52 13.70
N ARG A 197 -1.34 7.32 13.88
CA ARG A 197 -0.30 8.18 13.31
C ARG A 197 0.24 7.61 12.00
N TYR A 198 0.47 8.47 11.02
CA TYR A 198 1.13 8.11 9.77
C TYR A 198 1.94 9.26 9.18
N GLU A 199 2.99 8.95 8.44
CA GLU A 199 3.71 9.92 7.61
C GLU A 199 2.91 10.24 6.34
N ALA A 200 2.82 11.52 5.99
CA ALA A 200 2.19 11.98 4.77
C ALA A 200 3.19 12.70 3.85
N ASP A 201 3.25 12.27 2.60
CA ASP A 201 4.24 12.75 1.62
C ASP A 201 3.98 14.19 1.17
N GLY A 202 2.70 14.57 1.09
CA GLY A 202 2.34 15.93 0.71
C GLY A 202 0.84 16.22 0.74
N TYR A 203 0.48 17.35 0.14
CA TYR A 203 -0.90 17.74 -0.11
C TYR A 203 -1.05 18.53 -1.41
N VAL A 204 -2.25 18.52 -1.97
CA VAL A 204 -2.65 19.33 -3.12
C VAL A 204 -3.40 20.56 -2.61
N ALA A 205 -2.99 21.76 -3.04
CA ALA A 205 -3.66 23.00 -2.69
C ALA A 205 -5.05 23.13 -3.36
N ALA A 206 -5.96 23.85 -2.71
CA ALA A 206 -7.37 23.96 -3.12
C ALA A 206 -7.56 24.63 -4.49
N ASP A 207 -6.69 25.58 -4.85
CA ASP A 207 -6.63 26.22 -6.16
C ASP A 207 -6.31 25.23 -7.30
N ILE A 208 -5.45 24.24 -7.06
CA ILE A 208 -5.15 23.16 -8.01
C ILE A 208 -6.34 22.19 -8.16
N MET A 209 -7.21 22.08 -7.15
CA MET A 209 -8.42 21.24 -7.24
C MET A 209 -9.46 21.79 -8.24
N THR A 210 -9.40 23.08 -8.59
CA THR A 210 -10.33 23.75 -9.51
C THR A 210 -9.96 23.67 -11.00
N GLN A 211 -8.85 23.01 -11.36
CA GLN A 211 -8.41 22.87 -12.77
C GLN A 211 -8.97 21.60 -13.47
N PHE A 212 -9.87 20.85 -12.84
CA PHE A 212 -10.62 19.74 -13.44
C PHE A 212 -12.07 20.16 -13.74
N PRO A 213 -12.68 19.74 -14.86
CA PRO A 213 -13.94 20.31 -15.33
C PRO A 213 -15.09 19.93 -14.40
N GLY A 214 -15.77 20.93 -13.81
CA GLY A 214 -16.99 20.67 -13.05
C GLY A 214 -17.48 21.66 -11.99
N SER A 215 -16.90 22.85 -11.80
CA SER A 215 -17.55 23.86 -10.93
C SER A 215 -17.24 25.30 -11.32
N GLU A 216 -18.28 26.09 -11.51
CA GLU A 216 -18.24 27.53 -11.75
C GLU A 216 -17.68 28.29 -10.54
N LYS A 217 -16.91 29.34 -10.81
CA LYS A 217 -16.26 30.21 -9.83
C LYS A 217 -17.24 31.22 -9.22
N PRO A 218 -16.91 31.71 -8.02
CA PRO A 218 -16.98 33.15 -7.75
C PRO A 218 -15.58 33.76 -7.62
N GLU A 219 -15.45 35.00 -8.08
CA GLU A 219 -14.24 35.83 -8.12
C GLU A 219 -13.89 36.49 -6.78
N ASP A 220 -12.58 36.79 -6.64
CA ASP A 220 -11.87 37.67 -5.69
C ASP A 220 -12.08 37.44 -4.17
N ASP A 221 -11.06 37.51 -3.31
CA ASP A 221 -10.00 38.50 -3.20
C ASP A 221 -8.87 37.95 -2.28
N HIS A 222 -7.74 38.67 -2.16
CA HIS A 222 -6.64 38.51 -1.17
C HIS A 222 -5.24 38.19 -1.69
N LEU A 223 -4.73 39.06 -2.56
CA LEU A 223 -3.32 39.45 -2.58
C LEU A 223 -3.03 40.40 -1.39
N SER A 224 -2.76 39.89 -0.17
CA SER A 224 -2.29 40.74 0.95
C SER A 224 -1.62 40.05 2.17
N SER A 225 -1.09 38.82 2.10
CA SER A 225 -0.41 38.22 3.29
C SER A 225 1.10 37.93 3.15
N MET A 226 1.77 38.39 2.09
CA MET A 226 3.20 38.12 1.85
C MET A 226 4.20 39.12 2.47
N MET A 227 3.84 39.91 3.48
CA MET A 227 4.85 40.70 4.22
C MET A 227 4.58 40.74 5.73
N GLY A 228 5.57 40.25 6.48
CA GLY A 228 5.64 40.26 7.94
C GLY A 228 6.02 38.86 8.44
N THR A 229 7.24 38.54 8.84
CA THR A 229 8.20 39.34 9.61
C THR A 229 9.58 38.65 9.55
N LEU A 230 10.61 39.38 9.15
CA LEU A 230 12.00 39.04 9.42
C LEU A 230 12.36 39.65 10.77
N SER A 231 12.59 38.81 11.78
CA SER A 231 13.30 39.19 13.00
C SER A 231 14.42 38.19 13.24
N LEU A 232 15.65 38.63 12.95
CA LEU A 232 16.89 37.95 13.30
C LEU A 232 17.40 38.54 14.61
N SER A 233 17.74 37.70 15.59
CA SER A 233 18.62 38.11 16.69
C SER A 233 19.57 37.00 17.12
N SER A 234 20.86 37.35 16.99
CA SER A 234 22.05 37.06 17.79
C SER A 234 22.43 35.62 18.19
N THR A 235 23.65 35.28 17.78
CA THR A 235 24.55 34.22 18.25
C THR A 235 24.95 34.37 19.72
N SER A 236 24.99 33.25 20.45
CA SER A 236 25.89 33.09 21.61
C SER A 236 26.23 31.63 21.87
N ASN A 237 27.55 31.36 21.83
CA ASN A 237 28.37 30.28 22.38
C ASN A 237 27.70 29.09 23.10
N ALA A 238 27.96 27.88 22.59
CA ALA A 238 27.71 26.63 23.29
C ALA A 238 28.94 26.22 24.12
N LEU A 239 28.78 26.24 25.45
CA LEU A 239 29.61 25.50 26.40
C LEU A 239 29.24 24.02 26.38
N LYS A 240 30.24 23.16 26.58
CA LYS A 240 30.10 21.69 26.74
C LYS A 240 29.25 21.36 27.97
N VAL A 241 28.21 20.54 27.81
CA VAL A 241 27.54 19.86 28.93
C VAL A 241 27.13 18.43 28.53
N THR A 242 27.35 17.52 29.47
CA THR A 242 26.99 16.09 29.56
C THR A 242 25.51 15.78 29.31
N PRO A 243 25.14 14.52 28.98
CA PRO A 243 23.80 14.19 28.49
C PRO A 243 22.75 14.16 29.61
N THR A 244 21.97 15.24 29.70
CA THR A 244 20.63 15.21 30.30
C THR A 244 19.63 14.52 29.36
N PRO A 245 18.53 13.93 29.86
CA PRO A 245 17.47 13.36 29.03
C PRO A 245 16.97 14.44 28.06
N VAL A 246 17.00 14.15 26.76
CA VAL A 246 16.72 15.18 25.75
C VAL A 246 15.22 15.44 25.72
N GLU A 247 14.81 16.57 26.29
CA GLU A 247 13.41 17.01 26.33
C GLU A 247 12.93 17.34 24.91
N LEU A 248 11.80 16.74 24.50
CA LEU A 248 11.18 17.01 23.21
C LEU A 248 10.69 18.47 23.17
N THR A 249 11.26 19.26 22.27
CA THR A 249 10.85 20.65 22.06
C THR A 249 9.67 20.73 21.11
N VAL A 250 8.61 21.44 21.50
CA VAL A 250 7.40 21.62 20.69
C VAL A 250 7.26 23.09 20.27
N LYS A 251 7.09 23.34 18.98
CA LYS A 251 6.91 24.69 18.41
C LYS A 251 5.54 24.84 17.77
N LYS A 252 4.93 26.02 17.91
CA LYS A 252 3.71 26.37 17.20
C LYS A 252 4.05 26.93 15.82
N GLU A 253 3.97 26.12 14.79
CA GLU A 253 4.34 26.50 13.42
C GLU A 253 3.61 25.59 12.41
N GLY A 254 3.28 26.14 11.24
CA GLY A 254 2.55 25.44 10.19
C GLY A 254 1.05 25.72 10.17
N ARG A 255 0.30 24.88 9.45
CA ARG A 255 -1.15 24.98 9.26
C ARG A 255 -1.81 23.62 9.12
N THR A 256 -3.03 23.51 9.62
CA THR A 256 -3.85 22.31 9.43
C THR A 256 -4.24 22.18 7.96
N ILE A 257 -3.96 21.01 7.37
CA ILE A 257 -4.39 20.64 6.02
C ILE A 257 -5.56 19.64 6.08
N PRO A 258 -6.66 19.84 5.32
CA PRO A 258 -7.79 18.91 5.27
C PRO A 258 -7.41 17.50 4.82
N LEU A 259 -8.18 16.49 5.25
CA LEU A 259 -7.89 15.07 4.97
C LEU A 259 -7.92 14.76 3.46
N GLU A 260 -8.91 15.29 2.77
CA GLU A 260 -9.13 15.16 1.33
C GLU A 260 -8.03 15.83 0.49
N SER A 261 -7.17 16.64 1.10
CA SER A 261 -6.06 17.31 0.44
C SER A 261 -4.77 16.50 0.46
N ILE A 262 -4.65 15.54 1.38
CA ILE A 262 -3.45 14.73 1.59
C ILE A 262 -3.25 13.75 0.45
N LEU A 263 -1.99 13.59 0.05
CA LEU A 263 -1.60 12.68 -1.01
C LEU A 263 -0.49 11.73 -0.54
N GLU A 264 -0.50 10.55 -1.13
CA GLU A 264 0.57 9.56 -1.10
C GLU A 264 1.29 9.56 -2.45
N ILE A 265 2.61 9.42 -2.45
CA ILE A 265 3.47 9.35 -3.64
C ILE A 265 4.14 7.99 -3.70
N LYS A 266 3.91 7.26 -4.79
CA LYS A 266 4.68 6.05 -5.08
C LYS A 266 5.42 6.20 -6.40
N THR A 267 6.73 5.95 -6.37
CA THR A 267 7.57 5.86 -7.58
C THR A 267 7.71 4.43 -8.06
N ARG A 268 7.75 4.23 -9.37
CA ARG A 268 7.89 2.91 -9.99
C ARG A 268 8.66 3.01 -11.30
N THR A 269 9.49 2.02 -11.64
CA THR A 269 9.97 1.92 -13.03
C THR A 269 8.78 1.77 -13.99
N SER A 270 8.85 2.43 -15.13
CA SER A 270 7.81 2.39 -16.18
C SER A 270 7.55 0.99 -16.74
N SER A 271 8.45 0.04 -16.49
CA SER A 271 8.33 -1.33 -16.94
C SER A 271 7.32 -2.18 -16.17
N LYS A 272 6.94 -1.77 -14.95
CA LYS A 272 6.01 -2.54 -14.11
C LYS A 272 5.00 -1.58 -13.50
N ARG A 273 3.73 -1.86 -13.77
CA ARG A 273 2.62 -1.06 -13.25
C ARG A 273 2.51 -1.29 -11.74
N LEU A 274 2.07 -0.27 -11.01
CA LEU A 274 1.72 -0.41 -9.59
C LEU A 274 0.20 -0.65 -9.50
N PRO A 275 -0.25 -1.90 -9.31
CA PRO A 275 -1.67 -2.20 -9.16
C PRO A 275 -2.19 -1.65 -7.83
N ILE A 276 -3.49 -1.33 -7.79
CA ILE A 276 -4.08 -0.68 -6.60
C ILE A 276 -4.01 -1.57 -5.36
N HIS A 277 -4.10 -2.89 -5.50
CA HIS A 277 -4.11 -3.81 -4.35
C HIS A 277 -2.80 -3.79 -3.55
N GLU A 278 -1.66 -3.43 -4.17
CA GLU A 278 -0.35 -3.30 -3.48
C GLU A 278 -0.31 -2.07 -2.55
N VAL A 279 -1.05 -1.01 -2.88
CA VAL A 279 -1.04 0.26 -2.11
C VAL A 279 -2.30 0.47 -1.28
N ALA A 280 -3.41 -0.17 -1.64
CA ALA A 280 -4.70 -0.02 -0.99
C ALA A 280 -4.66 -0.25 0.53
N PRO A 281 -3.94 -1.25 1.08
CA PRO A 281 -3.85 -1.41 2.54
C PRO A 281 -3.32 -0.15 3.24
N GLN A 282 -2.27 0.47 2.69
CA GLN A 282 -1.66 1.67 3.27
C GLN A 282 -2.59 2.89 3.17
N LEU A 283 -3.24 3.06 2.02
CA LEU A 283 -4.19 4.15 1.77
C LEU A 283 -5.44 4.00 2.63
N TRP A 284 -5.92 2.78 2.82
CA TRP A 284 -7.06 2.46 3.69
C TRP A 284 -6.76 2.78 5.14
N VAL A 285 -5.63 2.34 5.70
CA VAL A 285 -5.29 2.64 7.11
C VAL A 285 -5.13 4.14 7.35
N SER A 286 -4.52 4.87 6.41
CA SER A 286 -4.29 6.32 6.53
C SER A 286 -5.48 7.19 6.12
N GLN A 287 -6.51 6.60 5.51
CA GLN A 287 -7.64 7.29 4.88
C GLN A 287 -7.16 8.36 3.88
N THR A 288 -6.10 8.05 3.13
CA THR A 288 -5.50 8.94 2.13
C THR A 288 -5.89 8.47 0.73
N PHE A 289 -6.72 9.25 0.03
CA PHE A 289 -7.28 8.82 -1.27
C PHE A 289 -6.71 9.54 -2.49
N LYS A 290 -5.84 10.54 -2.31
CA LYS A 290 -5.06 11.07 -3.43
C LYS A 290 -3.77 10.28 -3.55
N LEU A 291 -3.54 9.70 -4.70
CA LEU A 291 -2.36 8.91 -4.99
C LEU A 291 -1.66 9.46 -6.23
N VAL A 292 -0.36 9.67 -6.13
CA VAL A 292 0.51 9.96 -7.25
C VAL A 292 1.30 8.70 -7.58
N ARG A 293 1.11 8.16 -8.78
CA ARG A 293 1.94 7.07 -9.33
C ARG A 293 2.95 7.65 -10.32
N ALA A 294 4.18 7.80 -9.86
CA ALA A 294 5.25 8.40 -10.64
C ALA A 294 6.10 7.33 -11.33
N TYR A 295 5.92 7.18 -12.64
CA TYR A 295 6.66 6.21 -13.44
C TYR A 295 7.94 6.80 -14.04
N HIS A 296 9.05 6.07 -13.93
CA HIS A 296 10.36 6.52 -14.46
C HIS A 296 11.06 5.49 -15.36
N ASN A 297 11.94 5.98 -16.22
CA ASN A 297 12.98 5.17 -16.88
C ASN A 297 14.34 5.71 -16.47
N ARG A 298 15.12 4.93 -15.69
CA ARG A 298 16.44 5.33 -15.13
C ARG A 298 16.44 6.74 -14.51
N GLY A 299 15.47 7.03 -13.63
CA GLY A 299 15.34 8.33 -12.96
C GLY A 299 14.66 9.43 -13.78
N LYS A 300 14.36 9.22 -15.07
CA LYS A 300 13.58 10.16 -15.87
C LYS A 300 12.09 9.88 -15.73
N PHE A 301 11.39 10.76 -15.02
CA PHE A 301 9.97 10.60 -14.71
C PHE A 301 9.06 11.14 -15.82
N GLN A 302 7.99 10.40 -16.09
CA GLN A 302 6.85 10.91 -16.85
C GLN A 302 6.09 11.93 -16.00
N ALA A 303 5.29 12.80 -16.65
CA ALA A 303 4.42 13.71 -15.92
C ALA A 303 3.36 12.89 -15.14
N PRO A 304 3.43 12.87 -13.80
CA PRO A 304 2.55 12.05 -13.01
C PRO A 304 1.23 12.77 -12.74
N LEU A 305 0.16 12.00 -12.63
CA LEU A 305 -1.17 12.51 -12.31
C LEU A 305 -1.45 12.33 -10.81
N VAL A 306 -2.21 13.26 -10.24
CA VAL A 306 -2.84 13.06 -8.94
C VAL A 306 -4.15 12.33 -9.18
N GLU A 307 -4.26 11.11 -8.69
CA GLU A 307 -5.42 10.25 -8.90
C GLU A 307 -6.25 10.21 -7.62
N ASN A 308 -7.57 10.36 -7.73
CA ASN A 308 -8.47 10.06 -6.61
C ASN A 308 -8.84 8.58 -6.67
N VAL A 309 -8.35 7.80 -5.70
CA VAL A 309 -8.50 6.35 -5.66
C VAL A 309 -9.50 5.84 -4.61
N ALA A 310 -10.34 6.73 -4.06
CA ALA A 310 -11.30 6.38 -3.00
C ALA A 310 -12.19 5.19 -3.38
N ALA A 311 -12.72 5.17 -4.60
CA ALA A 311 -13.58 4.09 -5.07
C ALA A 311 -12.84 2.74 -5.17
N GLN A 312 -11.57 2.75 -5.58
CA GLN A 312 -10.79 1.52 -5.69
C GLN A 312 -10.35 1.00 -4.32
N VAL A 313 -10.03 1.90 -3.38
CA VAL A 313 -9.73 1.53 -1.98
C VAL A 313 -10.98 0.97 -1.30
N LYS A 314 -12.16 1.56 -1.54
CA LYS A 314 -13.44 1.02 -1.05
C LYS A 314 -13.73 -0.38 -1.60
N ARG A 315 -13.54 -0.59 -2.91
CA ARG A 315 -13.67 -1.92 -3.51
C ARG A 315 -12.68 -2.93 -2.91
N TRP A 316 -11.45 -2.50 -2.63
CA TRP A 316 -10.47 -3.34 -1.93
C TRP A 316 -10.95 -3.67 -0.50
N GLU A 317 -11.52 -2.73 0.25
CA GLU A 317 -12.10 -2.97 1.58
C GLU A 317 -13.22 -4.02 1.52
N GLU A 318 -14.14 -3.90 0.55
CA GLU A 318 -15.25 -4.83 0.34
C GLU A 318 -14.75 -6.26 0.05
N LEU A 319 -13.73 -6.39 -0.81
CA LEU A 319 -13.13 -7.69 -1.15
C LEU A 319 -12.30 -8.31 -0.02
N ASN A 320 -11.85 -7.51 0.95
CA ASN A 320 -10.98 -7.96 2.05
C ASN A 320 -11.71 -8.03 3.40
N GLN A 321 -13.04 -7.92 3.44
CA GLN A 321 -13.82 -7.84 4.68
C GLN A 321 -13.52 -8.96 5.69
N MET A 322 -13.30 -10.19 5.23
CA MET A 322 -12.93 -11.32 6.11
C MET A 322 -11.62 -11.04 6.87
N TYR A 323 -10.58 -10.58 6.18
CA TYR A 323 -9.29 -10.28 6.81
C TYR A 323 -9.33 -9.01 7.67
N LEU A 324 -10.13 -8.01 7.28
CA LEU A 324 -10.29 -6.78 8.07
C LEU A 324 -11.02 -7.04 9.41
N LYS A 325 -11.95 -7.99 9.38
CA LYS A 325 -12.63 -8.54 10.56
C LYS A 325 -11.64 -9.27 11.48
N GLU A 326 -10.82 -10.15 10.93
CA GLU A 326 -9.76 -10.84 11.67
C GLU A 326 -8.73 -9.87 12.25
N LEU A 327 -8.38 -8.80 11.53
CA LEU A 327 -7.50 -7.74 12.01
C LEU A 327 -8.07 -7.06 13.27
N ALA A 328 -9.34 -6.66 13.25
CA ALA A 328 -9.98 -6.03 14.41
C ALA A 328 -10.01 -6.99 15.62
N ALA A 329 -10.39 -8.25 15.37
CA ALA A 329 -10.41 -9.29 16.40
C ALA A 329 -9.01 -9.58 16.98
N LEU A 330 -7.98 -9.58 16.12
CA LEU A 330 -6.59 -9.78 16.50
C LEU A 330 -6.09 -8.64 17.41
N ILE A 331 -6.33 -7.38 17.03
CA ILE A 331 -5.91 -6.22 17.82
C ILE A 331 -6.57 -6.25 19.21
N LYS A 332 -7.86 -6.61 19.28
CA LYS A 332 -8.59 -6.80 20.54
C LYS A 332 -7.99 -7.92 21.38
N LYS A 333 -7.77 -9.11 20.78
CA LYS A 333 -7.18 -10.27 21.46
C LYS A 333 -5.79 -9.97 22.00
N ILE A 334 -4.95 -9.29 21.22
CA ILE A 334 -3.63 -8.83 21.66
C ILE A 334 -3.77 -7.95 22.90
N SER A 335 -4.63 -6.92 22.83
CA SER A 335 -4.85 -5.98 23.94
C SER A 335 -5.31 -6.70 25.22
N ASP A 336 -6.25 -7.65 25.10
CA ASP A 336 -6.76 -8.44 26.22
C ASP A 336 -5.71 -9.34 26.85
N VAL A 337 -4.86 -9.97 26.03
CA VAL A 337 -3.75 -10.81 26.52
C VAL A 337 -2.72 -9.97 27.27
N VAL A 338 -2.34 -8.81 26.70
CA VAL A 338 -1.35 -7.92 27.33
C VAL A 338 -1.90 -7.35 28.64
N LYS A 339 -3.18 -6.96 28.67
CA LYS A 339 -3.87 -6.50 29.89
C LYS A 339 -3.82 -7.56 31.00
N ARG A 340 -4.15 -8.82 30.68
CA ARG A 340 -4.09 -9.95 31.63
C ARG A 340 -2.66 -10.31 32.07
N SER A 341 -1.66 -9.92 31.30
CA SER A 341 -0.25 -10.23 31.53
C SER A 341 0.52 -9.11 32.25
N GLY A 342 -0.19 -8.15 32.86
CA GLY A 342 0.41 -7.06 33.64
C GLY A 342 0.61 -5.75 32.87
N GLY A 343 -0.01 -5.62 31.68
CA GLY A 343 -0.15 -4.35 30.97
C GLY A 343 1.05 -3.95 30.09
N LYS A 344 2.21 -4.59 30.19
CA LYS A 344 3.37 -4.31 29.33
C LYS A 344 3.88 -5.58 28.65
N ALA A 345 3.96 -5.55 27.33
CA ALA A 345 4.41 -6.68 26.54
C ALA A 345 5.05 -6.25 25.21
N THR A 346 5.59 -7.24 24.52
CA THR A 346 6.10 -7.15 23.16
C THR A 346 5.40 -8.22 22.33
N VAL A 347 4.84 -7.85 21.18
CA VAL A 347 4.31 -8.79 20.20
C VAL A 347 5.38 -9.00 19.14
N ARG A 348 5.73 -10.26 18.87
CA ARG A 348 6.71 -10.66 17.88
C ARG A 348 6.09 -11.57 16.84
N TYR A 349 6.46 -11.33 15.59
CA TYR A 349 6.31 -12.28 14.50
C TYR A 349 7.70 -12.73 14.08
N ASP A 350 7.96 -14.03 14.14
CA ASP A 350 9.25 -14.64 13.78
C ASP A 350 9.10 -15.57 12.54
N GLY A 351 8.04 -15.38 11.75
CA GLY A 351 7.67 -16.25 10.63
C GLY A 351 6.53 -17.24 10.95
N GLY A 352 5.97 -17.85 9.91
CA GLY A 352 4.90 -18.86 10.02
C GLY A 352 3.50 -18.28 10.27
N ASN A 353 2.71 -18.91 11.14
CA ASN A 353 1.27 -18.66 11.31
C ASN A 353 0.86 -18.15 12.71
N LYS A 354 1.82 -17.73 13.54
CA LYS A 354 1.57 -17.33 14.93
C LYS A 354 2.31 -16.04 15.32
N LEU A 355 1.69 -15.29 16.22
CA LEU A 355 2.32 -14.19 16.95
C LEU A 355 2.67 -14.63 18.37
N LEU A 356 3.85 -14.24 18.83
CA LEU A 356 4.30 -14.47 20.19
C LEU A 356 4.06 -13.20 21.02
N VAL A 357 3.30 -13.33 22.11
CA VAL A 357 3.16 -12.26 23.10
C VAL A 357 4.12 -12.54 24.23
N CYS A 358 5.08 -11.63 24.40
CA CYS A 358 6.20 -11.75 25.30
C CYS A 358 6.06 -10.71 26.41
N ARG A 359 5.96 -11.14 27.66
CA ARG A 359 6.03 -10.22 28.80
C ARG A 359 7.44 -9.65 28.85
N ALA A 360 7.51 -8.32 28.92
CA ALA A 360 8.77 -7.61 28.96
C ALA A 360 8.74 -6.58 30.09
N ASP A 361 9.85 -6.50 30.83
CA ASP A 361 10.13 -5.36 31.69
C ASP A 361 10.64 -4.23 30.81
N ARG A 362 9.69 -3.42 30.33
CA ARG A 362 9.92 -2.34 29.36
C ARG A 362 10.00 -1.00 30.08
N LYS A 363 10.86 -0.11 29.55
CA LYS A 363 10.76 1.31 29.89
C LYS A 363 9.39 1.83 29.49
N GLU A 364 8.90 2.81 30.24
CA GLU A 364 7.66 3.52 29.92
C GLU A 364 7.71 4.11 28.51
N MET A 365 6.61 3.94 27.76
CA MET A 365 6.50 4.50 26.42
C MET A 365 6.35 6.01 26.41
N LEU A 366 5.91 6.62 27.51
CA LEU A 366 5.62 8.04 27.63
C LEU A 366 6.28 8.64 28.88
N PRO A 367 6.57 9.95 28.90
CA PRO A 367 6.86 10.64 30.14
C PRO A 367 5.66 10.65 31.10
N ASN A 368 5.93 10.57 32.41
CA ASN A 368 4.93 10.57 33.49
C ASN A 368 3.82 11.62 33.36
N VAL A 369 4.17 12.82 32.93
CA VAL A 369 3.20 13.92 32.74
C VAL A 369 2.10 13.59 31.72
N LEU A 370 2.35 12.71 30.76
CA LEU A 370 1.34 12.30 29.78
C LEU A 370 0.45 11.16 30.27
N TYR A 371 0.94 10.27 31.14
CA TYR A 371 0.09 9.24 31.75
C TYR A 371 -1.02 9.84 32.61
N SER A 372 -0.77 10.99 33.25
CA SER A 372 -1.78 11.71 34.04
C SER A 372 -3.03 12.13 33.26
N LYS A 373 -3.00 12.03 31.92
CA LYS A 373 -4.17 12.28 31.07
C LYS A 373 -5.24 11.19 31.16
N TRP A 374 -4.89 10.02 31.66
CA TRP A 374 -5.83 8.93 31.95
C TRP A 374 -6.36 8.96 33.38
N ASP A 375 -5.79 9.79 34.25
CA ASP A 375 -6.28 9.94 35.63
C ASP A 375 -7.64 10.65 35.63
N ASP A 376 -8.55 10.19 36.49
CA ASP A 376 -9.86 10.80 36.60
C ASP A 376 -9.75 12.23 37.12
N ARG A 377 -10.35 13.18 36.39
CA ARG A 377 -10.55 14.56 36.87
C ARG A 377 -11.57 14.65 38.02
N SER A 378 -12.07 13.53 38.55
CA SER A 378 -13.23 13.49 39.45
C SER A 378 -12.94 13.81 40.92
N ASP A 379 -11.69 13.98 41.34
CA ASP A 379 -11.41 14.25 42.76
C ASP A 379 -11.40 15.73 43.14
N SER A 380 -11.70 16.64 42.20
CA SER A 380 -11.78 18.09 42.48
C SER A 380 -13.20 18.66 42.52
N GLN A 381 -14.24 17.83 42.31
CA GLN A 381 -15.65 18.28 42.40
C GLN A 381 -16.52 17.45 43.36
N ALA A 382 -15.97 16.42 44.03
CA ALA A 382 -16.70 15.63 45.02
C ALA A 382 -16.85 16.31 46.40
N ALA A 383 -16.42 17.57 46.57
CA ALA A 383 -16.51 18.32 47.83
C ALA A 383 -17.54 19.46 47.82
N ALA A 384 -18.48 19.48 46.87
CA ALA A 384 -19.58 20.43 46.90
C ALA A 384 -20.83 19.83 46.22
N ASN A 385 -21.60 19.06 46.99
CA ASN A 385 -23.07 19.13 47.10
C ASN A 385 -23.60 17.76 47.54
N VAL A 386 -23.87 17.70 48.84
CA VAL A 386 -24.65 16.67 49.51
C VAL A 386 -26.05 17.27 49.76
N ASP A 387 -27.07 16.41 49.59
CA ASP A 387 -28.51 16.55 49.89
C ASP A 387 -29.36 17.42 48.92
N HIS A 388 -30.52 16.98 48.41
CA HIS A 388 -31.59 16.19 49.06
C HIS A 388 -32.42 15.31 48.08
N ASP A 389 -32.65 14.07 48.51
CA ASP A 389 -33.85 13.21 48.53
C ASP A 389 -35.08 13.43 47.60
N ALA A 390 -35.32 12.38 46.79
CA ALA A 390 -36.34 11.32 46.96
C ALA A 390 -37.80 11.40 46.40
N GLU A 391 -38.18 10.20 45.94
CA GLU A 391 -39.50 9.54 45.87
C GLU A 391 -40.37 9.58 44.60
N GLY A 392 -40.83 8.38 44.20
CA GLY A 392 -42.11 8.20 43.48
C GLY A 392 -42.15 7.07 42.45
N GLU A 393 -42.74 5.94 42.84
CA GLU A 393 -42.81 4.64 42.14
C GLU A 393 -43.83 4.49 40.97
N ASN A 394 -43.66 3.37 40.26
CA ASN A 394 -44.66 2.38 39.81
C ASN A 394 -45.33 2.42 38.40
N ALA A 395 -44.86 1.47 37.58
CA ALA A 395 -45.56 0.34 36.93
C ALA A 395 -46.91 0.52 36.19
N SER A 396 -46.99 0.03 34.94
CA SER A 396 -47.87 -1.10 34.58
C SER A 396 -47.66 -1.62 33.15
N ARG A 397 -47.92 -2.93 32.98
CA ARG A 397 -47.91 -3.76 31.77
C ARG A 397 -49.23 -3.62 30.99
N ALA A 398 -49.21 -3.89 29.68
CA ALA A 398 -49.93 -5.00 29.03
C ALA A 398 -49.94 -4.88 27.49
N ALA A 399 -50.05 -6.04 26.85
CA ALA A 399 -49.93 -6.34 25.42
C ALA A 399 -51.20 -6.04 24.60
N ASP A 400 -51.07 -5.99 23.27
CA ASP A 400 -51.86 -6.88 22.41
C ASP A 400 -51.29 -7.07 20.99
N GLN A 401 -51.47 -8.29 20.47
CA GLN A 401 -51.33 -8.71 19.07
C GLN A 401 -52.63 -8.31 18.32
N ALA A 402 -52.79 -8.20 16.99
CA ALA A 402 -52.47 -9.16 15.94
C ALA A 402 -52.65 -8.56 14.52
N GLU A 403 -52.25 -9.37 13.55
CA GLU A 403 -52.10 -9.25 12.09
C GLU A 403 -53.33 -8.81 11.26
N THR A 404 -53.12 -8.22 10.06
CA THR A 404 -53.48 -8.88 8.78
C THR A 404 -52.76 -8.27 7.55
N LYS A 405 -52.57 -9.14 6.57
CA LYS A 405 -51.77 -9.11 5.32
C LYS A 405 -52.26 -8.15 4.22
N ALA A 406 -51.34 -7.71 3.36
CA ALA A 406 -51.53 -7.69 1.91
C ALA A 406 -50.19 -7.76 1.14
N SER A 407 -50.22 -8.57 0.10
CA SER A 407 -49.20 -9.14 -0.78
C SER A 407 -48.52 -8.19 -1.77
N GLY A 408 -47.27 -8.52 -2.12
CA GLY A 408 -46.55 -8.03 -3.30
C GLY A 408 -45.21 -8.76 -3.49
N GLU A 409 -45.25 -9.96 -4.09
CA GLU A 409 -44.12 -10.70 -4.71
C GLU A 409 -43.60 -9.91 -5.94
N CYS A 410 -42.35 -9.96 -6.44
CA CYS A 410 -41.28 -10.97 -6.58
C CYS A 410 -40.00 -10.24 -7.10
N PRO A 411 -38.80 -10.87 -7.30
CA PRO A 411 -38.37 -12.22 -6.95
C PRO A 411 -37.08 -12.28 -6.12
N ALA A 412 -36.89 -13.45 -5.51
CA ALA A 412 -35.83 -13.83 -4.60
C ALA A 412 -34.44 -13.86 -5.25
N ALA A 413 -33.46 -13.33 -4.50
CA ALA A 413 -32.04 -13.49 -4.74
C ALA A 413 -31.60 -14.92 -4.38
N THR A 414 -31.13 -15.65 -5.39
CA THR A 414 -30.53 -16.99 -5.24
C THR A 414 -29.13 -16.85 -4.64
N LYS A 415 -28.88 -17.53 -3.52
CA LYS A 415 -27.53 -17.80 -3.01
C LYS A 415 -26.77 -18.72 -3.97
N GLY A 416 -25.49 -18.44 -4.25
CA GLY A 416 -24.55 -19.42 -4.80
C GLY A 416 -23.26 -18.82 -5.37
N THR A 417 -22.15 -19.07 -4.66
CA THR A 417 -20.82 -19.53 -5.16
C THR A 417 -20.08 -18.77 -6.29
N TYR A 418 -18.76 -18.59 -6.09
CA TYR A 418 -17.70 -18.37 -7.08
C TYR A 418 -18.18 -18.17 -8.53
N GLU A 419 -18.06 -16.96 -9.08
CA GLU A 419 -18.16 -16.76 -10.53
C GLU A 419 -16.96 -17.44 -11.19
N THR A 420 -17.10 -18.74 -11.33
CA THR A 420 -16.36 -19.60 -12.23
C THR A 420 -16.95 -19.25 -13.59
N TYR A 421 -16.14 -18.81 -14.57
CA TYR A 421 -16.53 -18.95 -15.98
C TYR A 421 -17.11 -20.37 -16.09
N GLY A 422 -18.37 -20.53 -16.53
CA GLY A 422 -19.18 -21.74 -16.31
C GLY A 422 -18.56 -23.06 -16.81
N ASP A 423 -19.37 -24.02 -17.26
CA ASP A 423 -18.83 -25.24 -17.89
C ASP A 423 -18.32 -24.95 -19.32
N VAL A 424 -17.47 -23.94 -19.46
CA VAL A 424 -16.84 -23.51 -20.70
C VAL A 424 -15.43 -24.12 -20.80
N PRO A 425 -14.99 -24.51 -22.00
CA PRO A 425 -13.66 -25.10 -22.18
C PRO A 425 -12.56 -24.20 -21.61
N TYR A 426 -11.67 -24.80 -20.81
CA TYR A 426 -10.51 -24.15 -20.20
C TYR A 426 -10.80 -23.05 -19.17
N SER A 427 -11.98 -23.04 -18.52
CA SER A 427 -12.36 -22.04 -17.52
C SER A 427 -11.28 -21.74 -16.46
N GLU A 428 -10.67 -22.76 -15.85
CA GLU A 428 -9.59 -22.59 -14.86
C GLU A 428 -8.33 -21.93 -15.47
N VAL A 429 -7.97 -22.33 -16.69
CA VAL A 429 -6.81 -21.78 -17.40
C VAL A 429 -7.08 -20.33 -17.80
N ILE A 430 -8.31 -20.01 -18.21
CA ILE A 430 -8.77 -18.67 -18.55
C ILE A 430 -8.68 -17.75 -17.33
N SER A 431 -9.25 -18.14 -16.19
CA SER A 431 -9.12 -17.35 -14.94
C SER A 431 -7.66 -17.08 -14.61
N ASN A 432 -6.82 -18.11 -14.66
CA ASN A 432 -5.41 -17.94 -14.33
C ASN A 432 -4.68 -16.99 -15.31
N GLY A 433 -4.97 -17.08 -16.61
CA GLY A 433 -4.34 -16.23 -17.62
C GLY A 433 -4.81 -14.78 -17.59
N VAL A 434 -6.06 -14.52 -17.20
CA VAL A 434 -6.57 -13.15 -16.99
C VAL A 434 -5.91 -12.52 -15.77
N ASP A 435 -5.79 -13.25 -14.65
CA ASP A 435 -5.24 -12.72 -13.42
C ASP A 435 -3.70 -12.59 -13.43
N ASN A 436 -3.02 -13.54 -14.07
CA ASN A 436 -1.56 -13.68 -13.98
C ASN A 436 -0.83 -13.39 -15.32
N GLY A 437 -1.57 -13.06 -16.38
CA GLY A 437 -1.09 -12.69 -17.71
C GLY A 437 -1.17 -13.82 -18.74
N PHE A 438 -1.40 -13.44 -20.00
CA PHE A 438 -1.73 -14.36 -21.09
C PHE A 438 -0.63 -15.35 -21.47
N ARG A 439 0.64 -15.12 -21.08
CA ARG A 439 1.72 -16.10 -21.21
C ARG A 439 1.41 -17.43 -20.52
N GLN A 440 0.55 -17.44 -19.50
CA GLN A 440 0.16 -18.66 -18.77
C GLN A 440 -0.56 -19.66 -19.69
N PHE A 441 -1.23 -19.20 -20.74
CA PHE A 441 -1.87 -20.07 -21.71
C PHE A 441 -0.86 -21.00 -22.39
N PHE A 442 0.31 -20.48 -22.81
CA PHE A 442 1.35 -21.34 -23.38
C PHE A 442 1.91 -22.38 -22.38
N ARG A 443 1.90 -22.07 -21.09
CA ARG A 443 2.42 -22.94 -20.03
C ARG A 443 1.45 -24.04 -19.65
N ARG A 444 0.14 -23.75 -19.69
CA ARG A 444 -0.92 -24.64 -19.21
C ARG A 444 -1.66 -25.38 -20.33
N MET A 445 -1.59 -24.91 -21.56
CA MET A 445 -2.26 -25.53 -22.71
C MET A 445 -1.39 -26.57 -23.42
N PRO A 446 -1.99 -27.65 -23.97
CA PRO A 446 -1.30 -28.58 -24.85
C PRO A 446 -0.72 -27.87 -26.08
N THR A 447 0.38 -28.39 -26.64
CA THR A 447 1.02 -27.80 -27.83
C THR A 447 0.33 -28.28 -29.12
N GLN A 448 -0.96 -27.96 -29.26
CA GLN A 448 -1.81 -28.30 -30.39
C GLN A 448 -2.65 -27.09 -30.81
N LEU A 449 -2.49 -26.62 -32.05
CA LEU A 449 -3.14 -25.38 -32.51
C LEU A 449 -4.68 -25.42 -32.43
N SER A 450 -5.30 -26.59 -32.64
CA SER A 450 -6.75 -26.78 -32.49
C SER A 450 -7.28 -26.44 -31.09
N GLN A 451 -6.48 -26.66 -30.04
CA GLN A 451 -6.84 -26.32 -28.66
C GLN A 451 -6.79 -24.80 -28.44
N TYR A 452 -5.90 -24.09 -29.15
CA TYR A 452 -5.82 -22.64 -29.10
C TYR A 452 -6.96 -21.96 -29.87
N HIS A 453 -7.47 -22.58 -30.93
CA HIS A 453 -8.73 -22.14 -31.58
C HIS A 453 -9.87 -22.13 -30.58
N VAL A 454 -10.13 -23.27 -29.93
CA VAL A 454 -11.18 -23.40 -28.90
C VAL A 454 -10.96 -22.40 -27.76
N LEU A 455 -9.72 -22.21 -27.28
CA LEU A 455 -9.42 -21.21 -26.26
C LEU A 455 -9.74 -19.79 -26.74
N CYS A 456 -9.33 -19.41 -27.95
CA CYS A 456 -9.56 -18.06 -28.47
C CYS A 456 -11.06 -17.80 -28.74
N ASP A 457 -11.80 -18.80 -29.22
CA ASP A 457 -13.26 -18.74 -29.38
C ASP A 457 -13.94 -18.55 -28.02
N THR A 458 -13.50 -19.31 -27.00
CA THR A 458 -14.03 -19.14 -25.64
C THR A 458 -13.71 -17.74 -25.09
N LEU A 459 -12.48 -17.24 -25.26
CA LEU A 459 -12.10 -15.88 -24.81
C LEU A 459 -12.95 -14.80 -25.50
N ASP A 460 -13.22 -14.94 -26.80
CA ASP A 460 -14.10 -14.04 -27.55
C ASP A 460 -15.56 -14.12 -27.07
N SER A 461 -16.08 -15.34 -26.86
CA SER A 461 -17.44 -15.56 -26.35
C SER A 461 -17.66 -14.98 -24.94
N LEU A 462 -16.60 -14.93 -24.13
CA LEU A 462 -16.58 -14.33 -22.80
C LEU A 462 -16.33 -12.82 -22.83
N ALA A 463 -16.20 -12.21 -24.02
CA ALA A 463 -15.87 -10.81 -24.23
C ALA A 463 -14.59 -10.37 -23.48
N ILE A 464 -13.60 -11.26 -23.37
CA ILE A 464 -12.30 -10.94 -22.77
C ILE A 464 -11.47 -10.16 -23.79
N ASP A 465 -11.12 -8.92 -23.47
CA ASP A 465 -10.30 -8.08 -24.34
C ASP A 465 -8.82 -8.52 -24.33
N VAL A 466 -8.50 -9.49 -25.18
CA VAL A 466 -7.13 -10.02 -25.34
C VAL A 466 -6.23 -9.06 -26.14
N ILE A 467 -6.77 -8.09 -26.86
CA ILE A 467 -5.96 -7.19 -27.71
C ILE A 467 -5.70 -5.86 -26.99
N GLU A 468 -6.60 -5.41 -26.12
CA GLU A 468 -6.53 -4.14 -25.38
C GLU A 468 -6.33 -2.93 -26.31
N GLY A 469 -6.96 -2.97 -27.49
CA GLY A 469 -6.83 -1.94 -28.53
C GLY A 469 -5.44 -1.84 -29.18
N ARG A 470 -4.52 -2.78 -28.92
CA ARG A 470 -3.17 -2.78 -29.49
C ARG A 470 -3.16 -3.20 -30.96
N THR A 471 -2.33 -2.54 -31.75
CA THR A 471 -2.03 -2.98 -33.11
C THR A 471 -0.89 -4.01 -33.10
N ILE A 472 -0.70 -4.71 -34.21
CA ILE A 472 0.44 -5.63 -34.37
C ILE A 472 1.80 -4.92 -34.25
N ARG A 473 1.85 -3.60 -34.51
CA ARG A 473 3.05 -2.78 -34.27
C ARG A 473 3.34 -2.65 -32.78
N ASP A 474 2.32 -2.34 -31.99
CA ASP A 474 2.45 -2.19 -30.54
C ASP A 474 2.85 -3.53 -29.89
N VAL A 475 2.25 -4.63 -30.35
CA VAL A 475 2.62 -6.00 -29.94
C VAL A 475 4.07 -6.31 -30.29
N MET A 476 4.54 -5.90 -31.48
CA MET A 476 5.93 -6.09 -31.88
C MET A 476 6.91 -5.28 -31.03
N ASP A 477 6.55 -4.04 -30.69
CA ASP A 477 7.39 -3.19 -29.84
C ASP A 477 7.46 -3.73 -28.40
N ASP A 478 6.36 -4.26 -27.88
CA ASP A 478 6.34 -4.96 -26.59
C ASP A 478 7.18 -6.24 -26.59
N MET A 479 7.17 -7.02 -27.67
CA MET A 479 8.07 -8.17 -27.80
C MET A 479 9.55 -7.76 -27.82
N ARG A 480 9.89 -6.63 -28.46
CA ARG A 480 11.28 -6.12 -28.49
C ARG A 480 11.79 -5.68 -27.12
N ARG A 481 10.90 -5.19 -26.25
CA ARG A 481 11.23 -4.82 -24.86
C ARG A 481 11.70 -6.01 -24.02
N GLY A 482 11.48 -7.25 -24.48
CA GLY A 482 12.00 -8.47 -23.85
C GLY A 482 13.50 -8.69 -24.01
N LYS A 483 14.20 -7.89 -24.84
CA LYS A 483 15.66 -7.95 -24.97
C LYS A 483 16.34 -7.25 -23.81
N SER A 484 17.35 -7.89 -23.24
CA SER A 484 18.25 -7.22 -22.33
C SER A 484 19.04 -6.13 -23.06
N ASP A 485 19.32 -5.04 -22.37
CA ASP A 485 20.11 -3.92 -22.84
C ASP A 485 21.34 -3.77 -21.95
N TRP A 486 22.45 -3.27 -22.49
CA TRP A 486 23.66 -3.03 -21.68
C TRP A 486 23.68 -1.57 -21.23
N ASP A 487 23.75 -1.33 -19.93
CA ASP A 487 23.96 0.02 -19.41
C ASP A 487 25.46 0.34 -19.35
N PRO A 488 25.98 1.21 -20.23
CA PRO A 488 27.40 1.57 -20.21
C PRO A 488 27.79 2.40 -18.98
N ASP A 489 26.86 3.11 -18.36
CA ASP A 489 27.11 3.98 -17.20
C ASP A 489 27.08 3.17 -15.90
N GLU A 490 26.19 2.18 -15.81
CA GLU A 490 26.06 1.28 -14.64
C GLU A 490 26.90 0.00 -14.77
N ARG A 491 27.52 -0.24 -15.93
CA ARG A 491 28.28 -1.46 -16.28
C ARG A 491 27.54 -2.75 -15.93
N ARG A 492 26.23 -2.77 -16.16
CA ARG A 492 25.38 -3.94 -15.92
C ARG A 492 24.41 -4.17 -17.06
N GLU A 493 24.00 -5.42 -17.21
CA GLU A 493 22.92 -5.82 -18.09
C GLU A 493 21.58 -5.43 -17.45
N ILE A 494 20.78 -4.64 -18.15
CA ILE A 494 19.39 -4.35 -17.82
C ILE A 494 18.56 -5.47 -18.41
N GLU A 495 17.93 -6.25 -17.53
CA GLU A 495 17.13 -7.37 -17.97
C GLU A 495 15.92 -6.89 -18.79
N GLY A 496 15.71 -7.52 -19.95
CA GLY A 496 14.55 -7.23 -20.80
C GLY A 496 13.24 -7.68 -20.15
N LEU A 497 12.14 -7.01 -20.49
CA LEU A 497 10.79 -7.28 -19.96
C LEU A 497 10.16 -8.53 -20.59
N LYS A 498 10.69 -9.70 -20.19
CA LYS A 498 10.31 -11.01 -20.73
C LYS A 498 8.83 -11.34 -20.51
N SER A 499 8.21 -10.90 -19.42
CA SER A 499 6.77 -11.12 -19.15
C SER A 499 5.89 -10.41 -20.17
N ILE A 500 6.12 -9.11 -20.39
CA ILE A 500 5.41 -8.30 -21.40
C ILE A 500 5.61 -8.88 -22.80
N ALA A 501 6.84 -9.26 -23.14
CA ALA A 501 7.13 -9.87 -24.43
C ALA A 501 6.36 -11.18 -24.62
N ARG A 502 6.30 -12.04 -23.60
CA ARG A 502 5.59 -13.34 -23.64
C ARG A 502 4.08 -13.19 -23.68
N ASP A 503 3.51 -12.27 -22.92
CA ASP A 503 2.07 -11.96 -22.99
C ASP A 503 1.72 -11.43 -24.39
N SER A 504 2.57 -10.56 -24.95
CA SER A 504 2.42 -10.03 -26.31
C SER A 504 2.52 -11.11 -27.38
N ALA A 505 3.32 -12.15 -27.18
CA ALA A 505 3.34 -13.30 -28.09
C ALA A 505 2.01 -14.08 -28.08
N PHE A 506 1.28 -14.11 -26.95
CA PHE A 506 -0.07 -14.69 -26.94
C PHE A 506 -1.06 -13.77 -27.67
N ARG A 507 -0.98 -12.46 -27.45
CA ARG A 507 -1.81 -11.49 -28.19
C ARG A 507 -1.59 -11.62 -29.69
N LEU A 508 -0.34 -11.79 -30.13
CA LEU A 508 -0.01 -12.05 -31.53
C LEU A 508 -0.69 -13.32 -32.06
N LEU A 509 -0.65 -14.41 -31.29
CA LEU A 509 -1.35 -15.65 -31.65
C LEU A 509 -2.87 -15.42 -31.75
N TYR A 510 -3.48 -14.79 -30.74
CA TYR A 510 -4.90 -14.47 -30.74
C TYR A 510 -5.28 -13.62 -31.96
N MET A 511 -4.46 -12.63 -32.30
CA MET A 511 -4.66 -11.81 -33.50
C MET A 511 -4.66 -12.65 -34.78
N PHE A 512 -3.81 -13.67 -34.90
CA PHE A 512 -3.79 -14.55 -36.07
C PHE A 512 -5.03 -15.44 -36.17
N LEU A 513 -5.62 -15.84 -35.03
CA LEU A 513 -6.77 -16.75 -35.00
C LEU A 513 -8.12 -16.01 -35.11
N GLN A 514 -8.27 -14.85 -34.45
CA GLN A 514 -9.58 -14.18 -34.27
C GLN A 514 -9.71 -12.81 -34.95
N SER A 515 -8.61 -12.13 -35.30
CA SER A 515 -8.67 -10.75 -35.81
C SER A 515 -8.32 -10.64 -37.30
N ASP A 516 -8.87 -9.62 -37.98
CA ASP A 516 -8.47 -9.31 -39.35
C ASP A 516 -7.13 -8.56 -39.40
N VAL A 517 -6.04 -9.32 -39.51
CA VAL A 517 -4.69 -8.77 -39.60
C VAL A 517 -4.36 -8.46 -41.06
N GLY A 518 -4.59 -7.21 -41.48
CA GLY A 518 -4.45 -6.78 -42.88
C GLY A 518 -3.01 -6.73 -43.46
N ASN A 519 -1.95 -6.98 -42.68
CA ASN A 519 -0.55 -6.83 -43.15
C ASN A 519 0.30 -8.10 -42.94
N SER A 520 0.30 -8.99 -43.94
CA SER A 520 1.06 -10.26 -43.96
C SER A 520 2.57 -10.09 -43.72
N ASN A 521 3.19 -8.99 -44.18
CA ASN A 521 4.62 -8.74 -43.97
C ASN A 521 4.94 -8.41 -42.50
N MET A 522 4.05 -7.68 -41.83
CA MET A 522 4.22 -7.36 -40.41
C MET A 522 3.99 -8.60 -39.53
N ALA A 523 2.99 -9.41 -39.87
CA ALA A 523 2.75 -10.71 -39.26
C ALA A 523 3.97 -11.63 -39.41
N TYR A 524 4.57 -11.69 -40.61
CA TYR A 524 5.79 -12.45 -40.83
C TYR A 524 6.95 -11.99 -39.94
N ASN A 525 7.21 -10.68 -39.86
CA ASN A 525 8.31 -10.14 -39.05
C ASN A 525 8.11 -10.41 -37.55
N ALA A 526 6.88 -10.30 -37.07
CA ALA A 526 6.51 -10.62 -35.69
C ALA A 526 6.72 -12.10 -35.38
N THR A 527 6.25 -12.99 -36.26
CA THR A 527 6.48 -14.44 -36.16
C THR A 527 7.96 -14.79 -36.19
N LEU A 528 8.72 -14.18 -37.12
CA LEU A 528 10.16 -14.39 -37.25
C LEU A 528 10.90 -13.98 -35.96
N PHE A 529 10.47 -12.88 -35.32
CA PHE A 529 11.02 -12.45 -34.05
C PHE A 529 10.77 -13.48 -32.95
N VAL A 530 9.55 -13.98 -32.81
CA VAL A 530 9.23 -15.01 -31.79
C VAL A 530 10.10 -16.26 -31.98
N VAL A 531 10.17 -16.80 -33.20
CA VAL A 531 10.92 -18.06 -33.43
C VAL A 531 12.43 -17.92 -33.29
N SER A 532 12.99 -16.74 -33.58
CA SER A 532 14.44 -16.47 -33.50
C SER A 532 14.94 -16.15 -32.09
N HIS A 533 14.07 -15.78 -31.15
CA HIS A 533 14.48 -15.36 -29.80
C HIS A 533 14.18 -16.44 -28.75
N SER A 534 14.90 -17.57 -28.82
CA SER A 534 14.74 -18.74 -27.93
C SER A 534 14.98 -18.45 -26.44
N ARG A 535 15.74 -17.39 -26.11
CA ARG A 535 15.97 -16.93 -24.73
C ARG A 535 14.76 -16.22 -24.12
N ILE A 536 13.91 -15.64 -24.96
CA ILE A 536 12.70 -14.92 -24.55
C ILE A 536 11.49 -15.86 -24.63
N PHE A 537 11.36 -16.57 -25.76
CA PHE A 537 10.21 -17.44 -26.08
C PHE A 537 10.61 -18.91 -26.06
N LYS A 538 9.94 -19.68 -25.21
CA LYS A 538 10.18 -21.12 -25.05
C LYS A 538 9.53 -21.92 -26.19
N TYR A 539 9.78 -23.23 -26.22
CA TYR A 539 9.37 -24.13 -27.32
C TYR A 539 7.88 -23.99 -27.67
N ARG A 540 6.98 -24.06 -26.66
CA ARG A 540 5.53 -24.00 -26.86
C ARG A 540 5.09 -22.70 -27.54
N THR A 541 5.52 -21.57 -27.01
CA THR A 541 5.24 -20.24 -27.61
C THR A 541 5.74 -20.16 -29.04
N ARG A 542 6.99 -20.57 -29.31
CA ARG A 542 7.58 -20.50 -30.66
C ARG A 542 6.84 -21.39 -31.65
N LYS A 543 6.44 -22.59 -31.24
CA LYS A 543 5.71 -23.54 -32.07
C LYS A 543 4.31 -23.03 -32.41
N MET A 544 3.54 -22.65 -31.39
CA MET A 544 2.14 -22.24 -31.57
C MET A 544 2.00 -20.95 -32.36
N VAL A 545 2.87 -19.94 -32.13
CA VAL A 545 2.87 -18.71 -32.94
C VAL A 545 3.23 -18.99 -34.41
N ARG A 546 4.20 -19.88 -34.65
CA ARG A 546 4.61 -20.26 -36.01
C ARG A 546 3.51 -21.02 -36.75
N GLU A 547 2.84 -21.95 -36.07
CA GLU A 547 1.72 -22.71 -36.65
C GLU A 547 0.53 -21.80 -36.95
N ALA A 548 0.12 -20.94 -36.00
CA ALA A 548 -0.96 -19.96 -36.20
C ALA A 548 -0.70 -19.03 -37.39
N PHE A 549 0.53 -18.53 -37.54
CA PHE A 549 0.93 -17.73 -38.70
C PHE A 549 0.83 -18.51 -40.02
N THR A 550 1.25 -19.77 -40.02
CA THR A 550 1.27 -20.62 -41.22
C THR A 550 -0.13 -21.03 -41.65
N GLU A 551 -1.04 -21.20 -40.69
CA GLU A 551 -2.45 -21.47 -40.97
C GLU A 551 -3.15 -20.22 -41.54
N ARG A 552 -2.88 -19.04 -40.98
CA ARG A 552 -3.58 -17.80 -41.36
C ARG A 552 -3.09 -17.18 -42.68
N PHE A 553 -1.80 -17.27 -42.99
CA PHE A 553 -1.21 -16.52 -44.12
C PHE A 553 -0.53 -17.40 -45.16
N PRO A 554 -0.68 -17.10 -46.47
CA PRO A 554 0.10 -17.76 -47.52
C PRO A 554 1.57 -17.34 -47.42
N ILE A 555 2.45 -18.30 -47.11
CA ILE A 555 3.88 -18.06 -46.92
C ILE A 555 4.62 -18.14 -48.26
N SER A 556 5.32 -17.09 -48.66
CA SER A 556 6.22 -17.12 -49.82
C SER A 556 7.44 -18.03 -49.60
N GLY A 557 8.05 -18.55 -50.67
CA GLY A 557 9.25 -19.39 -50.56
C GLY A 557 10.37 -18.74 -49.73
N LYS A 558 10.60 -17.43 -49.89
CA LYS A 558 11.59 -16.67 -49.11
C LYS A 558 11.24 -16.61 -47.61
N GLN A 559 9.98 -16.37 -47.27
CA GLN A 559 9.53 -16.33 -45.88
C GLN A 559 9.64 -17.70 -45.20
N ARG A 560 9.28 -18.77 -45.93
CA ARG A 560 9.42 -20.15 -45.46
C ARG A 560 10.88 -20.48 -45.15
N THR A 561 11.78 -20.22 -46.10
CA THR A 561 13.22 -20.37 -45.88
C THR A 561 13.72 -19.54 -44.68
N GLY A 562 13.18 -18.34 -44.47
CA GLY A 562 13.53 -17.50 -43.32
C GLY A 562 13.10 -18.09 -41.96
N LEU A 563 11.92 -18.71 -41.88
CA LEU A 563 11.46 -19.40 -40.67
C LEU A 563 12.19 -20.73 -40.46
N ASP A 564 12.56 -21.43 -41.53
CA ASP A 564 13.27 -22.71 -41.46
C ASP A 564 14.72 -22.59 -40.94
N LYS A 565 15.30 -21.39 -40.99
CA LYS A 565 16.57 -21.08 -40.30
C LYS A 565 16.48 -21.24 -38.77
N TRP A 566 15.27 -21.22 -38.22
CA TRP A 566 14.98 -21.34 -36.79
C TRP A 566 14.05 -22.55 -36.54
N PRO A 567 14.56 -23.78 -36.67
CA PRO A 567 13.75 -24.97 -36.53
C PRO A 567 13.25 -25.10 -35.09
N VAL A 568 11.94 -25.32 -34.94
CA VAL A 568 11.30 -25.54 -33.64
C VAL A 568 11.28 -27.05 -33.38
N LYS A 569 12.41 -27.60 -32.94
CA LYS A 569 12.55 -29.04 -32.64
C LYS A 569 12.02 -29.34 -31.24
N ASP A 570 11.37 -30.49 -31.09
CA ASP A 570 11.04 -31.06 -29.79
C ASP A 570 12.35 -31.56 -29.15
N SER A 571 12.74 -30.99 -28.02
CA SER A 571 13.88 -31.51 -27.28
C SER A 571 13.40 -32.70 -26.47
N SER A 572 13.54 -33.91 -27.01
CA SER A 572 13.28 -35.18 -26.33
C SER A 572 14.21 -35.49 -25.14
N LEU A 573 14.95 -34.48 -24.65
CA LEU A 573 15.67 -34.47 -23.37
C LEU A 573 15.02 -33.55 -22.31
N ALA A 574 13.96 -32.81 -22.66
CA ALA A 574 13.24 -31.87 -21.78
C ALA A 574 11.92 -32.47 -21.27
N GLY A 575 12.01 -33.70 -20.75
CA GLY A 575 10.87 -34.49 -20.27
C GLY A 575 10.44 -34.19 -18.83
N SER A 576 10.93 -33.13 -18.20
CA SER A 576 10.41 -32.68 -16.89
C SER A 576 9.53 -31.44 -17.08
N GLN A 577 8.39 -31.42 -16.40
CA GLN A 577 7.54 -30.24 -16.23
C GLN A 577 8.28 -29.02 -15.61
N GLU A 578 9.55 -29.18 -15.23
CA GLU A 578 10.38 -28.20 -14.54
C GLU A 578 11.08 -27.19 -15.46
N ASP A 579 11.30 -27.50 -16.75
CA ASP A 579 12.03 -26.58 -17.66
C ASP A 579 11.23 -25.34 -18.11
N ASP A 580 9.92 -25.32 -17.82
CA ASP A 580 9.04 -24.16 -18.02
C ASP A 580 8.68 -23.47 -16.69
N VAL A 581 9.42 -23.77 -15.61
CA VAL A 581 9.43 -23.02 -14.35
C VAL A 581 10.65 -22.12 -14.34
N THR A 582 10.46 -20.84 -14.67
CA THR A 582 11.47 -19.82 -14.39
C THR A 582 11.25 -19.30 -12.97
N THR A 583 12.25 -19.42 -12.10
CA THR A 583 12.29 -18.73 -10.81
C THR A 583 12.23 -17.23 -11.04
N GLU A 584 11.11 -16.61 -10.68
CA GLU A 584 10.99 -15.15 -10.56
C GLU A 584 11.72 -14.71 -9.29
N ALA A 585 13.05 -14.76 -9.31
CA ALA A 585 13.87 -14.22 -8.24
C ALA A 585 14.76 -13.14 -8.82
N GLU A 586 14.21 -11.94 -8.97
CA GLU A 586 15.01 -10.72 -8.84
C GLU A 586 14.37 -9.83 -7.78
N GLU A 587 15.13 -9.67 -6.71
CA GLU A 587 14.93 -8.75 -5.61
C GLU A 587 15.00 -7.31 -6.11
N ASP A 588 13.86 -6.75 -6.48
CA ASP A 588 13.65 -5.31 -6.34
C ASP A 588 12.82 -5.10 -5.07
N VAL A 589 13.52 -5.04 -3.94
CA VAL A 589 12.91 -4.69 -2.66
C VAL A 589 12.38 -3.26 -2.79
N TYR A 590 11.07 -3.17 -2.86
CA TYR A 590 10.33 -1.93 -2.81
C TYR A 590 10.66 -1.23 -1.48
N PHE A 591 11.42 -0.12 -1.54
CA PHE A 591 11.74 0.68 -0.38
C PHE A 591 10.61 1.70 -0.16
N ASP A 592 9.59 1.32 0.61
CA ASP A 592 8.70 2.25 1.28
C ASP A 592 9.29 2.52 2.68
N SER A 593 9.28 3.77 3.18
CA SER A 593 9.62 4.12 4.59
C SER A 593 8.86 3.22 5.60
N ASP A 594 7.77 2.68 5.11
CA ASP A 594 6.73 1.97 5.81
C ASP A 594 6.73 0.44 5.51
N SER A 595 7.54 -0.03 4.55
CA SER A 595 7.95 -1.43 4.41
C SER A 595 9.31 -1.59 5.09
N SER A 596 9.33 -2.24 6.25
CA SER A 596 10.59 -2.73 6.82
C SER A 596 11.27 -3.70 5.84
N PHE A 597 12.53 -4.03 6.12
CA PHE A 597 13.41 -4.96 5.42
C PHE A 597 13.68 -6.15 6.34
#